data_AF-A0A7C4WWU3-F1
#
_entry.id   AF-A0A7C4WWU3-F1
#
_cell.length_a   1.000
_cell.length_b   1.000
_cell.length_c   1.000
_cell.angle_alpha   90.00
_cell.angle_beta   90.00
_cell.angle_gamma   90.00
#
_symmetry.space_group_name_H-M   'P 1'
#
loop_
_entity.id
_entity.type
_entity.pdbx_description
1 polymer ?
#
loop_
_entity_poly.entity_id
_entity_poly.type
_entity_poly.pdbx_seq_one_letter_code
_entity_poly.pdbx_strand_id
1 'polypeptide(L)'
;MKKYEDERISFFYPEEFKITNVKSKYGSYTLIKRNKTLYITIDLISSDAIGSVKRVIQSQPSPDVGDTAKVKYMESVVIGEKQGIGHFAKTYDHSRNLWGKICRILFKINTGGLYIEISSREDFILDSYKDILESIKVKE
;
A
#
# COMPACT_ATOMS: atom_id res chain seq x y z
N MET A 1 -14.78 14.25 3.19
CA MET A 1 -13.49 13.59 3.52
C MET A 1 -13.33 13.48 5.02
N LYS A 2 -12.74 12.39 5.50
CA LYS A 2 -12.40 12.17 6.92
C LYS A 2 -10.90 12.35 7.12
N LYS A 3 -10.50 12.80 8.30
CA LYS A 3 -9.10 12.95 8.72
C LYS A 3 -8.73 11.82 9.68
N TYR A 4 -7.53 11.26 9.51
CA TYR A 4 -6.86 10.43 10.50
C TYR A 4 -5.56 11.10 10.92
N GLU A 5 -5.25 11.01 12.21
CA GLU A 5 -4.04 11.58 12.77
C GLU A 5 -3.67 10.87 14.08
N ASP A 6 -2.39 10.49 14.21
CA ASP A 6 -1.77 10.10 15.47
C ASP A 6 -0.38 10.76 15.62
N GLU A 7 0.44 10.28 16.54
CA GLU A 7 1.80 10.79 16.80
C GLU A 7 2.78 10.61 15.61
N ARG A 8 2.50 9.71 14.67
CA ARG A 8 3.42 9.30 13.59
C ARG A 8 2.95 9.70 12.20
N ILE A 9 1.63 9.69 11.96
CA ILE A 9 1.10 9.94 10.63
C ILE A 9 -0.20 10.74 10.68
N SER A 10 -0.47 11.47 9.61
CA SER A 10 -1.79 11.98 9.31
C SER A 10 -2.11 11.85 7.82
N PHE A 11 -3.38 11.67 7.50
CA PHE A 11 -3.86 11.63 6.12
C PHE A 11 -5.37 11.86 6.06
N PHE A 12 -5.89 12.13 4.86
CA PHE A 12 -7.32 12.23 4.59
C PHE A 12 -7.79 11.06 3.73
N TYR A 13 -9.04 10.66 3.92
CA TYR A 13 -9.65 9.58 3.14
C TYR A 13 -11.15 9.85 2.85
N PRO A 14 -11.69 9.31 1.74
CA PRO A 14 -13.10 9.45 1.40
C PRO A 14 -14.04 8.71 2.39
N GLU A 15 -15.31 9.11 2.45
CA GLU A 15 -16.26 8.58 3.43
C GLU A 15 -16.64 7.11 3.23
N GLU A 16 -16.52 6.62 2.01
CA GLU A 16 -16.72 5.23 1.62
C GLU A 16 -15.63 4.30 2.15
N PHE A 17 -14.57 4.83 2.75
CA PHE A 17 -13.56 4.06 3.46
C PHE A 17 -13.76 4.09 4.97
N LYS A 18 -13.29 3.03 5.63
CA LYS A 18 -13.18 2.93 7.08
C LYS A 18 -11.76 2.48 7.44
N ILE A 19 -11.20 3.05 8.50
CA ILE A 19 -9.97 2.56 9.13
C ILE A 19 -10.31 1.37 10.03
N THR A 20 -9.63 0.24 9.84
CA THR A 20 -9.98 -1.00 10.56
C THR A 20 -8.82 -1.68 11.27
N ASN A 21 -7.58 -1.43 10.87
CA ASN A 21 -6.41 -2.05 11.50
C ASN A 21 -5.34 -0.99 11.74
N VAL A 22 -4.89 -0.86 12.99
CA VAL A 22 -3.84 0.05 13.42
C VAL A 22 -2.82 -0.78 14.22
N LYS A 23 -1.67 -1.15 13.63
CA LYS A 23 -0.59 -1.82 14.39
C LYS A 23 0.33 -0.78 15.02
N SER A 24 0.30 -0.70 16.35
CA SER A 24 0.99 0.33 17.14
C SER A 24 2.51 0.21 17.22
N LYS A 25 3.14 -0.91 16.84
CA LYS A 25 4.60 -1.04 16.94
C LYS A 25 5.37 -0.37 15.80
N TYR A 26 4.79 -0.35 14.59
CA TYR A 26 5.44 0.20 13.39
C TYR A 26 4.54 1.15 12.59
N GLY A 27 3.35 1.51 13.09
CA GLY A 27 2.44 2.40 12.38
C GLY A 27 1.94 1.77 11.07
N SER A 28 1.18 0.68 11.20
CA SER A 28 0.47 0.05 10.07
C SER A 28 -1.00 0.48 10.12
N TYR A 29 -1.53 1.02 9.03
CA TYR A 29 -2.90 1.52 8.93
C TYR A 29 -3.58 0.92 7.70
N THR A 30 -4.75 0.31 7.88
CA THR A 30 -5.53 -0.22 6.75
C THR A 30 -6.84 0.53 6.58
N LEU A 31 -7.02 1.12 5.40
CA LEU A 31 -8.30 1.62 4.89
C LEU A 31 -9.01 0.52 4.12
N ILE A 32 -10.27 0.25 4.46
CA ILE A 32 -11.12 -0.70 3.77
C ILE A 32 -12.31 0.05 3.17
N LYS A 33 -12.53 -0.09 1.86
CA LYS A 33 -13.75 0.41 1.21
C LYS A 33 -14.96 -0.36 1.74
N ARG A 34 -16.11 0.28 2.00
CA ARG A 34 -17.26 -0.31 2.70
C ARG A 34 -17.76 -1.66 2.13
N ASN A 35 -17.60 -1.90 0.84
CA ASN A 35 -17.94 -3.16 0.16
C ASN A 35 -16.84 -4.24 0.24
N LYS A 36 -15.74 -3.97 0.95
CA LYS A 36 -14.58 -4.86 1.17
C LYS A 36 -13.84 -5.30 -0.10
N THR A 37 -14.00 -4.58 -1.22
CA THR A 37 -13.32 -4.93 -2.49
C THR A 37 -11.93 -4.32 -2.60
N LEU A 38 -11.64 -3.29 -1.80
CA LEU A 38 -10.40 -2.51 -1.86
C LEU A 38 -9.83 -2.25 -0.47
N TYR A 39 -8.53 -2.44 -0.36
CA TYR A 39 -7.70 -2.22 0.83
C TYR A 39 -6.54 -1.31 0.46
N ILE A 40 -6.29 -0.28 1.28
CA ILE A 40 -5.07 0.53 1.21
C ILE A 40 -4.37 0.38 2.55
N THR A 41 -3.21 -0.28 2.55
CA THR A 41 -2.35 -0.41 3.72
C THR A 41 -1.23 0.60 3.64
N ILE A 42 -0.99 1.30 4.74
CA ILE A 42 0.05 2.30 4.90
C ILE A 42 0.93 1.85 6.06
N ASP A 43 2.20 1.53 5.78
CA ASP A 43 3.17 1.09 6.78
C ASP A 43 4.34 2.07 6.87
N LEU A 44 4.64 2.52 8.08
CA LEU A 44 5.88 3.24 8.37
C LEU A 44 7.02 2.24 8.59
N ILE A 45 8.11 2.42 7.84
CA ILE A 45 9.25 1.53 7.86
C ILE A 45 10.42 2.28 8.46
N SER A 46 11.04 1.72 9.51
CA SER A 46 12.29 2.24 10.05
C SER A 46 13.41 2.17 9.00
N SER A 47 14.40 3.07 9.08
CA SER A 47 15.57 3.09 8.19
C SER A 47 16.21 1.71 7.98
N ASP A 48 16.22 0.89 9.03
CA ASP A 48 16.88 -0.42 9.05
C ASP A 48 16.07 -1.52 8.35
N ALA A 49 14.76 -1.30 8.17
CA ALA A 49 13.85 -2.24 7.54
C ALA A 49 13.67 -1.99 6.02
N ILE A 50 14.20 -0.89 5.48
CA ILE A 50 14.13 -0.56 4.03
C ILE A 50 14.78 -1.68 3.19
N GLY A 51 15.90 -2.24 3.66
CA GLY A 51 16.58 -3.35 3.01
C GLY A 51 15.80 -4.67 3.03
N SER A 52 14.95 -4.87 4.04
CA SER A 52 14.07 -6.04 4.18
C SER A 52 12.81 -5.89 3.33
N VAL A 53 12.24 -4.68 3.21
CA VAL A 53 11.06 -4.42 2.40
C VAL A 53 11.37 -4.45 0.90
N LYS A 54 12.55 -4.00 0.46
CA LYS A 54 13.00 -4.25 -0.93
C LYS A 54 13.00 -5.75 -1.27
N ARG A 55 13.41 -6.61 -0.32
CA ARG A 55 13.32 -8.07 -0.48
C ARG A 55 11.87 -8.55 -0.48
N VAL A 56 10.98 -8.03 0.39
CA VAL A 56 9.54 -8.41 0.41
C VAL A 56 8.77 -7.95 -0.85
N ILE A 57 9.10 -6.78 -1.40
CA ILE A 57 8.56 -6.31 -2.69
C ILE A 57 9.00 -7.26 -3.82
N GLN A 58 10.21 -7.84 -3.72
CA GLN A 58 10.78 -8.82 -4.66
C GLN A 58 10.35 -10.27 -4.37
N SER A 59 9.97 -10.60 -3.14
CA SER A 59 9.60 -11.94 -2.70
C SER A 59 8.48 -11.88 -1.66
N GLN A 60 7.27 -12.23 -2.07
CA GLN A 60 6.60 -13.45 -1.59
C GLN A 60 5.15 -13.51 -2.09
N PRO A 61 4.70 -14.65 -2.64
CA PRO A 61 3.30 -14.99 -2.69
C PRO A 61 2.77 -15.27 -1.27
N SER A 62 1.52 -14.91 -1.03
CA SER A 62 0.82 -15.29 0.21
C SER A 62 0.56 -16.81 0.20
N PRO A 63 0.69 -17.52 1.34
CA PRO A 63 0.49 -18.97 1.41
C PRO A 63 -0.93 -19.44 1.05
N ASP A 64 -1.92 -18.55 1.10
CA ASP A 64 -3.34 -18.85 0.79
C ASP A 64 -3.72 -18.57 -0.68
N VAL A 65 -2.75 -18.22 -1.53
CA VAL A 65 -2.95 -17.77 -2.92
C VAL A 65 -2.13 -18.67 -3.84
N GLY A 66 -2.77 -19.22 -4.87
CA GLY A 66 -2.14 -20.11 -5.84
C GLY A 66 -0.88 -19.49 -6.46
N ASP A 67 0.15 -20.33 -6.57
CA ASP A 67 1.57 -20.02 -6.77
C ASP A 67 1.94 -19.41 -8.15
N THR A 68 1.27 -18.33 -8.59
CA THR A 68 1.58 -17.67 -9.88
C THR A 68 1.33 -16.15 -9.86
N ALA A 69 1.99 -15.40 -8.99
CA ALA A 69 1.94 -13.93 -9.07
C ALA A 69 2.67 -13.43 -10.34
N LYS A 70 1.95 -12.83 -11.29
CA LYS A 70 2.57 -12.14 -12.44
C LYS A 70 2.89 -10.71 -12.06
N VAL A 71 4.18 -10.39 -12.07
CA VAL A 71 4.77 -9.14 -11.59
C VAL A 71 5.17 -8.24 -12.77
N LYS A 72 4.78 -6.96 -12.73
CA LYS A 72 5.26 -5.90 -13.62
C LYS A 72 5.84 -4.75 -12.79
N TYR A 73 7.09 -4.40 -13.08
CA TYR A 73 7.81 -3.33 -12.38
C TYR A 73 7.50 -1.95 -12.96
N MET A 74 7.48 -0.93 -12.09
CA MET A 74 7.46 0.49 -12.48
C MET A 74 8.65 1.20 -11.84
N GLU A 75 9.55 1.69 -12.70
CA GLU A 75 10.85 2.24 -12.27
C GLU A 75 10.72 3.52 -11.44
N SER A 76 9.66 4.31 -11.66
CA SER A 76 9.31 5.43 -10.80
C SER A 76 7.81 5.73 -10.84
N VAL A 77 7.26 6.07 -9.69
CA VAL A 77 5.90 6.58 -9.50
C VAL A 77 6.03 7.90 -8.79
N VAL A 78 5.56 8.98 -9.41
CA VAL A 78 5.55 10.32 -8.82
C VAL A 78 4.15 10.61 -8.30
N ILE A 79 4.03 10.83 -7.01
CA ILE A 79 2.78 11.22 -6.34
C ILE A 79 3.07 12.48 -5.55
N GLY A 80 2.55 13.61 -6.01
CA GLY A 80 2.94 14.95 -5.55
C GLY A 80 4.45 15.18 -5.72
N GLU A 81 5.09 15.70 -4.67
CA GLU A 81 6.54 15.92 -4.61
C GLU A 81 7.33 14.66 -4.22
N LYS A 82 6.65 13.53 -3.95
CA LYS A 82 7.29 12.30 -3.50
C LYS A 82 7.53 11.37 -4.69
N GLN A 83 8.79 11.00 -4.90
CA GLN A 83 9.18 9.96 -5.84
C GLN A 83 9.25 8.60 -5.12
N GLY A 84 8.61 7.58 -5.68
CA GLY A 84 8.64 6.21 -5.17
C GLY A 84 8.91 5.17 -6.25
N ILE A 85 9.21 3.94 -5.84
CA ILE A 85 9.34 2.79 -6.74
C ILE A 85 8.07 1.95 -6.61
N GLY A 86 7.44 1.63 -7.76
CA GLY A 86 6.17 0.93 -7.82
C GLY A 86 6.31 -0.51 -8.34
N HIS A 87 5.49 -1.42 -7.82
CA HIS A 87 5.39 -2.79 -8.28
C HIS A 87 3.91 -3.20 -8.39
N PHE A 88 3.50 -3.64 -9.57
CA PHE A 88 2.18 -4.20 -9.83
C PHE A 88 2.24 -5.72 -9.92
N ALA A 89 1.36 -6.40 -9.18
CA ALA A 89 1.21 -7.84 -9.22
C ALA A 89 -0.26 -8.24 -9.43
N LYS A 90 -0.48 -9.38 -10.08
CA LYS A 90 -1.78 -10.08 -10.10
C LYS A 90 -1.69 -11.28 -9.18
N THR A 91 -2.72 -11.51 -8.38
CA THR A 91 -2.85 -12.69 -7.51
C THR A 91 -3.93 -13.62 -8.06
N TYR A 92 -3.70 -14.92 -7.94
CA TYR A 92 -4.57 -15.94 -8.49
C TYR A 92 -4.97 -16.93 -7.40
N ASP A 93 -6.19 -17.44 -7.42
CA ASP A 93 -6.62 -18.49 -6.50
C ASP A 93 -5.94 -19.83 -6.82
N HIS A 94 -6.19 -20.86 -6.01
CA HIS A 94 -5.64 -22.21 -6.24
C HIS A 94 -6.07 -22.82 -7.59
N SER A 95 -7.17 -22.35 -8.18
CA SER A 95 -7.66 -22.75 -9.49
C SER A 95 -7.11 -21.90 -10.64
N ARG A 96 -6.13 -21.01 -10.36
CA ARG A 96 -5.53 -20.05 -11.30
C ARG A 96 -6.50 -19.02 -11.86
N ASN A 97 -7.65 -18.80 -11.23
CA ASN A 97 -8.51 -17.68 -11.56
C ASN A 97 -7.94 -16.41 -10.94
N LEU A 98 -8.10 -15.27 -11.63
CA LEU A 98 -7.68 -13.98 -11.09
C LEU A 98 -8.44 -13.70 -9.79
N TRP A 99 -7.72 -13.64 -8.68
CA TRP A 99 -8.28 -13.35 -7.36
C TRP A 99 -8.22 -11.86 -7.04
N GLY A 100 -7.15 -11.19 -7.49
CA GLY A 100 -6.99 -9.76 -7.27
C GLY A 100 -5.77 -9.14 -7.94
N LYS A 101 -5.62 -7.85 -7.70
CA LYS A 101 -4.52 -7.01 -8.17
C LYS A 101 -3.92 -6.28 -6.98
N ILE A 102 -2.60 -6.12 -6.99
CA ILE A 102 -1.84 -5.48 -5.94
C ILE A 102 -0.93 -4.44 -6.58
N CYS A 103 -0.87 -3.24 -6.00
CA CYS A 103 0.12 -2.22 -6.28
C CYS A 103 0.87 -1.91 -4.99
N ARG A 104 2.19 -2.04 -5.02
CA ARG A 104 3.08 -1.75 -3.89
C ARG A 104 3.96 -0.57 -4.25
N ILE A 105 4.01 0.43 -3.38
CA ILE A 105 4.76 1.66 -3.61
C ILE A 105 5.62 1.94 -2.39
N LEU A 106 6.91 2.11 -2.61
CA LEU A 106 7.86 2.51 -1.57
C LEU A 106 8.31 3.94 -1.82
N PHE A 107 7.99 4.83 -0.88
CA PHE A 107 8.48 6.20 -0.84
C PHE A 107 9.64 6.31 0.15
N LYS A 108 10.72 6.97 -0.27
CA LYS A 108 11.80 7.36 0.64
C LYS A 108 11.42 8.69 1.29
N ILE A 109 11.47 8.75 2.61
CA ILE A 109 11.22 9.97 3.40
C ILE A 109 12.42 10.20 4.33
N ASN A 110 12.56 11.42 4.87
CA ASN A 110 13.76 11.82 5.61
C ASN A 110 14.10 10.89 6.79
N THR A 111 13.09 10.37 7.49
CA THR A 111 13.23 9.53 8.68
C THR A 111 13.17 8.02 8.40
N GLY A 112 13.02 7.59 7.14
CA GLY A 112 12.89 6.17 6.79
C GLY A 112 12.19 5.89 5.46
N GLY A 113 11.37 4.84 5.44
CA GLY A 113 10.55 4.48 4.29
C GLY A 113 9.07 4.55 4.62
N LEU A 114 8.25 4.96 3.66
CA LEU A 114 6.80 4.81 3.69
C LEU A 114 6.42 3.77 2.65
N TYR A 115 5.82 2.67 3.09
CA TYR A 115 5.30 1.64 2.20
C TYR A 115 3.80 1.73 2.12
N ILE A 116 3.30 1.67 0.90
CA ILE A 116 1.88 1.69 0.61
C ILE A 116 1.56 0.48 -0.25
N GLU A 117 0.61 -0.32 0.20
CA GLU A 117 0.03 -1.40 -0.60
C GLU A 117 -1.44 -1.10 -0.89
N ILE A 118 -1.79 -1.13 -2.17
CA ILE A 118 -3.17 -1.05 -2.65
C ILE A 118 -3.53 -2.44 -3.18
N SER A 119 -4.50 -3.08 -2.54
CA SER A 119 -4.95 -4.42 -2.88
C SER A 119 -6.44 -4.41 -3.20
N SER A 120 -6.82 -4.97 -4.34
CA SER A 120 -8.18 -4.94 -4.83
C SER A 120 -8.57 -6.27 -5.49
N ARG A 121 -9.83 -6.68 -5.32
CA ARG A 121 -10.44 -7.75 -6.14
C ARG A 121 -10.91 -7.26 -7.50
N GLU A 122 -11.03 -5.95 -7.65
CA GLU A 122 -11.49 -5.28 -8.86
C GLU A 122 -10.34 -4.54 -9.54
N ASP A 123 -10.53 -4.19 -10.80
CA ASP A 123 -9.61 -3.32 -11.52
C ASP A 123 -9.54 -1.94 -10.87
N PHE A 124 -8.33 -1.41 -10.75
CA PHE A 124 -8.10 -0.08 -10.21
C PHE A 124 -6.99 0.64 -10.95
N ILE A 125 -7.06 1.96 -10.95
CA ILE A 125 -6.06 2.86 -11.50
C ILE A 125 -5.48 3.63 -10.31
N LEU A 126 -4.15 3.73 -10.25
CA LEU A 126 -3.46 4.38 -9.15
C LEU A 126 -3.90 5.84 -8.96
N ASP A 127 -4.09 6.56 -10.06
CA ASP A 127 -4.50 7.97 -10.06
C ASP A 127 -5.84 8.21 -9.35
N SER A 128 -6.72 7.21 -9.30
CA SER A 128 -8.00 7.30 -8.57
C SER A 128 -7.82 7.46 -7.05
N TYR A 129 -6.63 7.20 -6.53
CA TYR A 129 -6.31 7.32 -5.10
C TYR A 129 -5.23 8.36 -4.83
N LYS A 130 -4.85 9.16 -5.83
CA LYS A 130 -3.79 10.18 -5.72
C LYS A 130 -4.02 11.13 -4.55
N ASP A 131 -5.25 11.60 -4.35
CA ASP A 131 -5.60 12.51 -3.25
C ASP A 131 -5.30 11.90 -1.87
N ILE A 132 -5.61 10.61 -1.67
CA ILE A 132 -5.28 9.90 -0.42
C ILE A 132 -3.77 9.85 -0.25
N LEU A 133 -3.05 9.44 -1.29
CA LEU A 133 -1.61 9.21 -1.26
C LEU A 133 -0.81 10.51 -1.05
N GLU A 134 -1.23 11.62 -1.67
CA GLU A 134 -0.63 12.94 -1.50
C GLU A 134 -0.92 13.54 -0.11
N SER A 135 -2.06 13.18 0.47
CA SER A 135 -2.44 13.67 1.80
C SER A 135 -1.62 13.09 2.95
N ILE A 136 -0.89 11.99 2.73
CA ILE A 136 -0.13 11.32 3.78
C ILE A 136 1.04 12.20 4.22
N LYS A 137 1.07 12.57 5.50
CA LYS A 137 2.17 13.27 6.16
C LYS A 137 2.73 12.38 7.26
N VAL A 138 4.04 12.13 7.20
CA VAL A 138 4.77 11.42 8.26
C VAL A 138 5.38 12.49 9.17
N LYS A 139 5.17 12.35 10.47
CA LYS A 139 5.64 13.28 11.49
C LYS A 139 7.04 12.88 11.96
N GLU A 140 7.83 13.88 12.32
CA GLU A 140 9.17 13.72 12.91
C GLU A 140 9.08 13.45 14.42
#